data_AF-A0A2E2TKK8-F1
#
_entry.id   AF-A0A2E2TKK8-F1
#
_cell.length_a   1.000
_cell.length_b   1.000
_cell.length_c   1.000
_cell.angle_alpha   90.00
_cell.angle_beta   90.00
_cell.angle_gamma   90.00
#
_symmetry.space_group_name_H-M   'P 1'
#
loop_
_entity.id
_entity.type
_entity.pdbx_description
1 polymer ?
#
loop_
_entity_poly.entity_id
_entity_poly.type
_entity_poly.pdbx_seq_one_letter_code
_entity_poly.pdbx_strand_id
1 'polypeptide(L)'
;MKVIKPRFIGNFKLGDNIAYNFKILQILYNAQAQLNNDNDRCLLNKPITIILMSIIEAILHDYFFRINNHSIENSINIPETFLKKIRTKKYDKFDHYIEAIIKYDIKFDTDNQLKNFHAGLKELQKLRNRVHIQNTKKQLEEDDRKAFTKKEECWLKNI
;
A
#
# COMPACT_ATOMS: atom_id res chain seq x y z
N MET A 1 16.16 -9.32 -11.59
CA MET A 1 14.73 -9.03 -11.84
C MET A 1 13.89 -10.18 -11.30
N LYS A 2 13.23 -10.01 -10.14
CA LYS A 2 12.27 -11.02 -9.65
C LYS A 2 10.94 -10.78 -10.37
N VAL A 3 10.57 -11.68 -11.27
CA VAL A 3 9.24 -11.70 -11.87
C VAL A 3 8.26 -12.06 -10.75
N ILE A 4 7.43 -11.12 -10.31
CA ILE A 4 6.30 -11.41 -9.42
C ILE A 4 5.34 -12.26 -10.23
N LYS A 5 5.27 -13.57 -9.95
CA LYS A 5 4.33 -14.45 -10.63
C LYS A 5 2.91 -14.02 -10.23
N PRO A 6 2.01 -13.69 -11.18
CA PRO A 6 0.65 -13.21 -10.90
C PRO A 6 -0.29 -14.27 -10.32
N ARG A 7 0.25 -15.40 -9.83
CA ARG A 7 -0.52 -16.52 -9.26
C ARG A 7 -1.32 -16.15 -8.02
N PHE A 8 -1.08 -14.96 -7.44
CA PHE A 8 -1.78 -14.47 -6.26
C PHE A 8 -2.92 -13.49 -6.58
N ILE A 9 -3.11 -12.99 -7.80
CA ILE A 9 -4.17 -12.01 -8.08
C ILE A 9 -5.42 -12.72 -8.61
N GLY A 10 -6.56 -12.55 -7.93
CA GLY A 10 -7.83 -13.16 -8.32
C GLY A 10 -8.47 -12.54 -9.56
N ASN A 11 -8.21 -11.24 -9.80
CA ASN A 11 -8.64 -10.55 -11.02
C ASN A 11 -7.44 -10.31 -11.97
N PHE A 12 -7.34 -11.10 -13.05
CA PHE A 12 -6.20 -11.01 -13.98
C PHE A 12 -5.96 -9.60 -14.54
N LYS A 13 -7.03 -8.86 -14.90
CA LYS A 13 -6.87 -7.51 -15.44
C LYS A 13 -6.36 -6.52 -14.38
N LEU A 14 -6.80 -6.67 -13.13
CA LEU A 14 -6.26 -5.93 -12.00
C LEU A 14 -4.76 -6.25 -11.83
N GLY A 15 -4.37 -7.52 -12.00
CA GLY A 15 -2.97 -7.96 -11.98
C GLY A 15 -2.12 -7.29 -13.05
N ASP A 16 -2.61 -7.20 -14.30
CA ASP A 16 -1.93 -6.47 -15.38
C ASP A 16 -1.75 -4.99 -15.04
N ASN A 17 -2.79 -4.36 -14.48
CA ASN A 17 -2.74 -2.95 -14.07
C ASN A 17 -1.73 -2.73 -12.95
N ILE A 18 -1.66 -3.65 -11.96
CA ILE A 18 -0.63 -3.62 -10.90
C ILE A 18 0.77 -3.73 -11.52
N ALA A 19 0.98 -4.68 -12.43
CA ALA A 19 2.26 -4.86 -13.12
C ALA A 19 2.68 -3.62 -13.93
N TYR A 20 1.72 -2.96 -14.58
CA TYR A 20 1.96 -1.71 -15.29
C TYR A 20 2.38 -0.57 -14.34
N ASN A 21 1.71 -0.42 -13.20
CA ASN A 21 2.07 0.59 -12.19
C ASN A 21 3.44 0.32 -11.56
N PHE A 22 3.84 -0.95 -11.39
CA PHE A 22 5.22 -1.28 -10.98
C PHE A 22 6.27 -0.80 -12.00
N LYS A 23 5.98 -0.86 -13.30
CA LYS A 23 6.88 -0.31 -14.34
C LYS A 23 7.01 1.21 -14.21
N ILE A 24 5.91 1.92 -13.93
CA ILE A 24 5.95 3.38 -13.66
C ILE A 24 6.84 3.67 -12.46
N LEU A 25 6.64 2.95 -11.35
CA LEU A 25 7.47 3.09 -10.15
C LEU A 25 8.95 2.88 -10.44
N GLN A 26 9.29 1.86 -11.22
CA GLN A 26 10.67 1.60 -11.61
C GLN A 26 11.26 2.79 -12.39
N ILE A 27 10.51 3.37 -13.33
CA ILE A 27 10.94 4.56 -14.07
C ILE A 27 11.15 5.74 -13.11
N LEU A 28 10.23 5.98 -12.19
CA LEU A 28 10.32 7.07 -11.22
C LEU A 28 11.53 6.92 -10.28
N TYR A 29 11.78 5.72 -9.76
CA TYR A 29 12.97 5.44 -8.94
C TYR A 29 14.26 5.60 -9.73
N ASN A 30 14.31 5.14 -10.98
CA ASN A 30 15.47 5.33 -11.85
C ASN A 30 15.74 6.82 -12.11
N ALA A 31 14.70 7.59 -12.44
CA ALA A 31 14.82 9.04 -12.61
C ALA A 31 15.30 9.72 -11.31
N GLN A 32 14.76 9.33 -10.17
CA GLN A 32 15.18 9.84 -8.86
C GLN A 32 16.64 9.50 -8.53
N ALA A 33 17.12 8.33 -8.94
CA ALA A 33 18.51 7.93 -8.74
C ALA A 33 19.51 8.70 -9.62
N GLN A 34 19.05 9.27 -10.73
CA GLN A 34 19.88 10.05 -11.66
C GLN A 34 19.97 11.54 -11.31
N LEU A 35 19.17 12.03 -10.36
CA LEU A 35 19.22 13.42 -9.92
C LEU A 35 20.41 13.68 -8.99
N ASN A 36 21.13 14.77 -9.24
CA ASN A 36 22.40 15.07 -8.58
C ASN A 36 22.28 15.77 -7.21
N ASN A 37 21.10 16.31 -6.87
CA ASN A 37 20.86 17.00 -5.61
C ASN A 37 19.65 16.44 -4.88
N ASP A 38 19.69 16.46 -3.55
CA ASP A 38 18.65 15.86 -2.71
C ASP A 38 17.30 16.60 -2.78
N ASN A 39 17.30 17.90 -3.08
CA ASN A 39 16.06 18.69 -3.20
C ASN A 39 15.20 18.21 -4.38
N ASP A 40 15.82 18.04 -5.55
CA ASP A 40 15.13 17.57 -6.75
C ASP A 40 14.69 16.10 -6.59
N ARG A 41 15.49 15.28 -5.89
CA ARG A 41 15.11 13.90 -5.55
C ARG A 41 13.82 13.85 -4.74
N CYS A 42 13.64 14.79 -3.81
CA CYS A 42 12.43 14.85 -2.99
C CYS A 42 11.18 15.20 -3.80
N LEU A 43 11.30 15.86 -4.95
CA LEU A 43 10.15 16.18 -5.83
C LEU A 43 9.47 14.91 -6.36
N LEU A 44 10.22 13.83 -6.52
CA LEU A 44 9.69 12.55 -7.00
C LEU A 44 9.08 11.69 -5.89
N ASN A 45 9.32 12.00 -4.61
CA ASN A 45 8.78 11.23 -3.48
C ASN A 45 7.25 11.25 -3.47
N LYS A 46 6.62 12.38 -3.78
CA LYS A 46 5.15 12.50 -3.78
C LYS A 46 4.52 11.65 -4.90
N PRO A 47 4.94 11.74 -6.19
CA PRO A 47 4.50 10.82 -7.24
C PRO A 47 4.75 9.34 -6.91
N ILE A 48 5.94 8.99 -6.43
CA ILE A 48 6.29 7.62 -6.02
C ILE A 48 5.32 7.11 -4.96
N THR A 49 5.06 7.92 -3.94
CA THR A 49 4.11 7.62 -2.86
C THR A 49 2.72 7.32 -3.44
N ILE A 50 2.18 8.18 -4.31
CA ILE A 50 0.85 7.99 -4.90
C ILE A 50 0.74 6.64 -5.60
N ILE A 51 1.71 6.31 -6.47
CA ILE A 51 1.67 5.05 -7.23
C ILE A 51 1.81 3.84 -6.29
N LEU A 52 2.70 3.88 -5.30
CA LEU A 52 2.83 2.83 -4.29
C LEU A 52 1.51 2.60 -3.56
N MET A 53 0.88 3.69 -3.13
CA MET A 53 -0.40 3.63 -2.43
C MET A 53 -1.51 3.04 -3.29
N SER A 54 -1.59 3.40 -4.57
CA SER A 54 -2.55 2.80 -5.50
C SER A 54 -2.31 1.31 -5.72
N ILE A 55 -1.05 0.86 -5.77
CA ILE A 55 -0.71 -0.56 -5.84
C ILE A 55 -1.13 -1.30 -4.58
N ILE A 56 -0.81 -0.76 -3.40
CA ILE A 56 -1.19 -1.36 -2.11
C ILE A 56 -2.73 -1.45 -2.02
N GLU A 57 -3.45 -0.38 -2.40
CA GLU A 57 -4.92 -0.39 -2.43
C GLU A 57 -5.46 -1.49 -3.36
N ALA A 58 -4.88 -1.66 -4.55
CA ALA A 58 -5.28 -2.70 -5.49
C ALA A 58 -5.02 -4.12 -4.96
N ILE A 59 -3.89 -4.34 -4.29
CA ILE A 59 -3.55 -5.62 -3.66
C ILE A 59 -4.53 -5.93 -2.52
N LEU A 60 -4.84 -4.94 -1.67
CA LEU A 60 -5.81 -5.11 -0.59
C LEU A 60 -7.22 -5.37 -1.14
N HIS A 61 -7.63 -4.64 -2.18
CA HIS A 61 -8.90 -4.89 -2.86
C HIS A 61 -8.98 -6.33 -3.38
N ASP A 62 -7.95 -6.81 -4.08
CA ASP A 62 -7.91 -8.18 -4.59
C ASP A 62 -7.94 -9.24 -3.48
N TYR A 63 -7.22 -8.98 -2.37
CA TYR A 63 -7.23 -9.86 -1.19
C TYR A 63 -8.64 -9.99 -0.60
N PHE A 64 -9.35 -8.88 -0.41
CA PHE A 64 -10.73 -8.89 0.09
C PHE A 64 -11.71 -9.51 -0.93
N PHE A 65 -11.50 -9.27 -2.22
CA PHE A 65 -12.25 -9.93 -3.30
C PHE A 65 -12.11 -11.45 -3.24
N ARG A 66 -10.89 -11.97 -3.04
CA ARG A 66 -10.66 -13.41 -2.92
C ARG A 66 -11.24 -14.01 -1.65
N ILE A 67 -11.14 -13.34 -0.50
CA ILE A 67 -11.81 -13.76 0.74
C ILE A 67 -13.33 -13.93 0.53
N ASN A 68 -13.94 -13.04 -0.26
CA ASN A 68 -15.37 -13.08 -0.55
C ASN A 68 -15.74 -14.20 -1.54
N ASN A 69 -14.92 -14.42 -2.58
CA ASN A 69 -15.33 -15.24 -3.74
C ASN A 69 -14.66 -16.61 -3.84
N HIS A 70 -13.51 -16.83 -3.20
CA HIS A 70 -12.74 -18.07 -3.34
C HIS A 70 -12.53 -18.73 -1.97
N SER A 71 -13.39 -19.71 -1.67
CA SER A 71 -13.35 -20.50 -0.43
C SER A 71 -12.28 -21.61 -0.41
N ILE A 72 -11.49 -21.77 -1.47
CA ILE A 72 -10.71 -23.00 -1.73
C ILE A 72 -9.21 -22.84 -1.41
N GLU A 73 -8.65 -21.64 -1.54
CA GLU A 73 -7.32 -21.35 -0.97
C GLU A 73 -7.48 -21.07 0.52
N ASN A 74 -7.82 -22.13 1.26
CA ASN A 74 -7.53 -22.35 2.67
C ASN A 74 -7.00 -21.10 3.39
N SER A 75 -7.94 -20.30 3.89
CA SER A 75 -7.74 -19.17 4.78
C SER A 75 -7.29 -19.66 6.15
N ILE A 76 -6.17 -20.38 6.20
CA ILE A 76 -5.68 -21.14 7.36
C ILE A 76 -5.49 -20.25 8.59
N ASN A 77 -5.34 -18.93 8.39
CA ASN A 77 -5.13 -17.96 9.46
C ASN A 77 -6.24 -16.88 9.57
N ILE A 78 -7.41 -17.09 8.97
CA ILE A 78 -8.48 -16.09 9.00
C ILE A 78 -9.66 -16.59 9.86
N PRO A 79 -9.99 -15.90 10.99
CA PRO A 79 -11.12 -16.30 11.83
C PRO A 79 -12.44 -16.34 11.06
N GLU A 80 -13.26 -17.38 11.26
CA GLU A 80 -14.56 -17.53 10.59
C GLU A 80 -15.52 -16.36 10.92
N THR A 81 -15.41 -15.82 12.13
CA THR A 81 -16.15 -14.62 12.57
C THR A 81 -15.79 -13.38 11.75
N PHE A 82 -14.57 -13.31 11.22
CA PHE A 82 -14.12 -12.25 10.33
C PHE A 82 -14.60 -12.49 8.89
N LEU A 83 -14.56 -13.73 8.39
CA LEU A 83 -15.11 -14.08 7.08
C LEU A 83 -16.57 -13.66 6.96
N LYS A 84 -17.38 -13.95 7.98
CA LYS A 84 -18.80 -13.54 8.04
C LYS A 84 -18.95 -12.01 8.00
N LYS A 85 -18.11 -11.26 8.74
CA LYS A 85 -18.19 -9.79 8.81
C LYS A 85 -17.69 -9.10 7.53
N ILE A 86 -16.65 -9.63 6.88
CA ILE A 86 -16.19 -9.09 5.61
C ILE A 86 -17.26 -9.26 4.54
N ARG A 87 -17.85 -10.45 4.44
CA ARG A 87 -18.87 -10.76 3.43
C ARG A 87 -20.11 -9.87 3.54
N THR A 88 -20.40 -9.34 4.72
CA THR A 88 -21.52 -8.41 4.95
C THR A 88 -21.20 -6.94 4.67
N LYS A 89 -19.93 -6.56 4.52
CA LYS A 89 -19.51 -5.16 4.42
C LYS A 89 -18.83 -4.88 3.08
N LYS A 90 -19.26 -3.81 2.41
CA LYS A 90 -18.54 -3.28 1.24
C LYS A 90 -17.30 -2.53 1.71
N TYR A 91 -16.14 -2.93 1.19
CA TYR A 91 -14.88 -2.20 1.35
C TYR A 91 -14.54 -1.59 -0.01
N ASP A 92 -14.44 -0.26 -0.05
CA ASP A 92 -14.29 0.50 -1.30
C ASP A 92 -13.33 1.69 -1.17
N LYS A 93 -12.73 1.87 0.02
CA LYS A 93 -11.78 2.94 0.31
C LYS A 93 -10.55 2.36 1.01
N PHE A 94 -9.37 2.84 0.65
CA PHE A 94 -8.10 2.55 1.33
C PHE A 94 -8.20 2.48 2.87
N ASP A 95 -8.81 3.50 3.48
CA ASP A 95 -8.98 3.60 4.94
C ASP A 95 -9.79 2.44 5.50
N HIS A 96 -10.85 2.01 4.79
CA HIS A 96 -11.69 0.88 5.21
C HIS A 96 -10.92 -0.45 5.19
N TYR A 97 -10.02 -0.64 4.23
CA TYR A 97 -9.17 -1.83 4.17
C TYR A 97 -8.18 -1.86 5.32
N ILE A 98 -7.49 -0.74 5.59
CA ILE A 98 -6.53 -0.62 6.70
C ILE A 98 -7.22 -0.86 8.04
N GLU A 99 -8.36 -0.21 8.27
CA GLU A 99 -9.13 -0.39 9.50
C GLU A 99 -9.52 -1.85 9.71
N ALA A 100 -9.92 -2.56 8.65
CA ALA A 100 -10.22 -3.98 8.74
C ALA A 100 -8.98 -4.81 9.08
N ILE A 101 -7.88 -4.64 8.35
CA ILE A 101 -6.63 -5.38 8.60
C ILE A 101 -6.18 -5.23 10.04
N ILE A 102 -6.17 -3.99 10.55
CA ILE A 102 -5.78 -3.68 11.94
C ILE A 102 -6.79 -4.25 12.95
N LYS A 103 -8.09 -4.02 12.73
CA LYS A 103 -9.15 -4.45 13.67
C LYS A 103 -9.17 -5.96 13.88
N TYR A 104 -8.83 -6.70 12.84
CA TYR A 104 -8.92 -8.16 12.86
C TYR A 104 -7.56 -8.84 12.96
N ASP A 105 -6.50 -8.07 13.24
CA ASP A 105 -5.13 -8.55 13.43
C ASP A 105 -4.68 -9.52 12.33
N ILE A 106 -4.95 -9.16 11.06
CA ILE A 106 -4.59 -10.00 9.92
C ILE A 106 -3.07 -10.03 9.80
N LYS A 107 -2.47 -11.18 10.08
CA LYS A 107 -1.02 -11.38 9.96
C LYS A 107 -0.69 -11.96 8.59
N PHE A 108 0.17 -11.26 7.85
CA PHE A 108 0.85 -11.82 6.69
C PHE A 108 2.13 -12.47 7.22
N ASP A 109 2.17 -13.80 7.20
CA ASP A 109 3.19 -14.62 7.85
C ASP A 109 4.61 -14.26 7.36
N THR A 110 5.50 -13.87 8.27
CA THR A 110 6.97 -14.01 8.22
C THR A 110 7.64 -13.37 9.44
N ASP A 111 8.51 -14.13 10.09
CA ASP A 111 9.28 -13.73 11.26
C ASP A 111 10.05 -12.40 11.04
N ASN A 112 9.91 -11.50 12.01
CA ASN A 112 10.63 -10.22 12.19
C ASN A 112 10.29 -8.98 11.33
N GLN A 113 9.55 -9.06 10.22
CA GLN A 113 9.10 -7.83 9.50
C GLN A 113 7.75 -7.28 10.00
N LEU A 114 7.02 -8.08 10.77
CA LEU A 114 5.62 -7.84 11.19
C LEU A 114 5.42 -6.71 12.22
N LYS A 115 6.39 -6.42 13.09
CA LYS A 115 6.23 -5.39 14.14
C LYS A 115 5.93 -4.00 13.58
N ASN A 116 6.27 -3.76 12.30
CA ASN A 116 6.06 -2.49 11.63
C ASN A 116 4.95 -2.51 10.58
N PHE A 117 4.23 -3.62 10.34
CA PHE A 117 3.27 -3.68 9.23
C PHE A 117 2.04 -2.78 9.47
N HIS A 118 1.36 -2.92 10.61
CA HIS A 118 0.22 -2.05 10.96
C HIS A 118 0.65 -0.59 11.12
N ALA A 119 1.84 -0.35 11.66
CA ALA A 119 2.42 0.99 11.76
C ALA A 119 2.66 1.57 10.35
N GLY A 120 3.26 0.80 9.46
CA GLY A 120 3.49 1.16 8.07
C GLY A 120 2.21 1.47 7.32
N LEU A 121 1.14 0.68 7.49
CA LEU A 121 -0.17 0.99 6.92
C LEU A 121 -0.73 2.33 7.44
N LYS A 122 -0.59 2.61 8.74
CA LYS A 122 -1.00 3.92 9.29
C LYS A 122 -0.15 5.07 8.76
N GLU A 123 1.16 4.88 8.61
CA GLU A 123 2.03 5.90 8.03
C GLU A 123 1.69 6.15 6.55
N LEU A 124 1.43 5.10 5.78
CA LEU A 124 0.93 5.23 4.41
C LEU A 124 -0.39 5.99 4.36
N GLN A 125 -1.33 5.72 5.26
CA GLN A 125 -2.58 6.46 5.35
C GLN A 125 -2.34 7.96 5.58
N LYS A 126 -1.42 8.33 6.47
CA LYS A 126 -1.04 9.74 6.71
C LYS A 126 -0.42 10.36 5.47
N LEU A 127 0.50 9.67 4.80
CA LEU A 127 1.14 10.12 3.57
C LEU A 127 0.14 10.32 2.44
N ARG A 128 -0.85 9.43 2.29
CA ARG A 128 -1.98 9.58 1.36
C ARG A 128 -2.74 10.86 1.59
N ASN A 129 -3.14 11.07 2.84
CA ASN A 129 -3.94 12.21 3.23
C ASN A 129 -3.17 13.50 2.92
N ARG A 130 -1.85 13.43 3.00
CA ARG A 130 -0.95 14.54 2.73
C ARG A 130 -0.65 14.79 1.26
N VAL A 131 -0.86 13.80 0.39
CA VAL A 131 -0.83 14.02 -1.07
C VAL A 131 -1.83 15.09 -1.47
N HIS A 132 -3.01 15.10 -0.82
CA HIS A 132 -4.00 16.15 -1.01
C HIS A 132 -3.45 17.48 -0.49
N ILE A 133 -3.44 18.49 -1.37
CA ILE A 133 -2.89 19.83 -1.07
C ILE A 133 -3.60 20.49 0.12
N GLN A 134 -4.88 20.19 0.33
CA GLN A 134 -5.73 20.86 1.32
C GLN A 134 -5.40 20.52 2.80
N ASN A 135 -4.43 19.64 3.09
CA ASN A 135 -3.95 19.19 4.43
C ASN A 135 -4.97 19.26 5.59
N THR A 136 -6.22 18.88 5.34
CA THR A 136 -7.34 19.15 6.27
C THR A 136 -7.24 18.38 7.58
N LYS A 137 -6.56 17.22 7.55
CA LYS A 137 -6.39 16.35 8.71
C LYS A 137 -5.21 16.76 9.61
N LYS A 138 -4.31 17.65 9.15
CA LYS A 138 -3.14 18.15 9.90
C LYS A 138 -2.28 17.05 10.56
N GLN A 139 -2.15 15.91 9.87
CA GLN A 139 -1.42 14.73 10.38
C GLN A 139 0.08 14.77 10.08
N LEU A 140 0.48 15.57 9.10
CA LEU A 140 1.85 15.81 8.67
C LEU A 140 2.04 17.32 8.40
N GLU A 141 3.30 17.73 8.30
CA GLU A 141 3.74 19.11 8.05
C GLU A 141 3.04 19.76 6.86
N GLU A 142 2.63 21.01 6.98
CA GLU A 142 1.97 21.76 5.90
C GLU A 142 2.90 22.05 4.70
N ASP A 143 4.21 22.10 4.94
CA ASP A 143 5.21 22.23 3.88
C ASP A 143 5.47 20.88 3.21
N ASP A 144 5.16 20.76 1.91
CA ASP A 144 5.39 19.53 1.11
C ASP A 144 6.86 19.09 1.16
N ARG A 145 7.81 20.03 1.24
CA ARG A 145 9.24 19.72 1.30
C ARG A 145 9.64 19.06 2.62
N LYS A 146 8.86 19.28 3.68
CA LYS A 146 9.05 18.65 4.99
C LYS A 146 8.25 17.37 5.15
N ALA A 147 7.14 17.22 4.41
CA ALA A 147 6.30 16.03 4.46
C ALA A 147 6.79 14.86 3.58
N PHE A 148 7.57 15.14 2.54
CA PHE A 148 8.07 14.15 1.58
C PHE A 148 9.60 14.15 1.48
N THR A 149 10.29 13.94 2.60
CA THR A 149 11.74 13.92 2.73
C THR A 149 12.36 12.52 2.54
N LYS A 150 13.69 12.46 2.60
CA LYS A 150 14.50 11.23 2.62
C LYS A 150 14.14 10.26 3.76
N LYS A 151 13.60 10.77 4.88
CA LYS A 151 13.18 9.94 6.02
C LYS A 151 11.96 9.11 5.66
N GLU A 152 10.98 9.67 4.96
CA GLU A 152 9.83 8.94 4.44
C GLU A 152 10.22 7.97 3.30
N GLU A 153 11.23 8.33 2.48
CA GLU A 153 11.81 7.43 1.45
C GLU A 153 12.42 6.15 2.07
N CYS A 154 13.08 6.26 3.23
CA CYS A 154 13.61 5.09 3.96
C CYS A 154 12.52 4.13 4.42
N TRP A 155 11.32 4.61 4.78
CA TRP A 155 10.21 3.71 5.14
C TRP A 155 9.66 2.98 3.92
N LEU A 156 9.48 3.67 2.79
CA LEU A 156 8.97 3.07 1.55
C LEU A 156 9.91 2.00 0.96
N LYS A 157 11.22 2.09 1.23
CA LYS A 157 12.20 1.07 0.81
C LYS A 157 12.22 -0.18 1.68
N ASN A 158 11.61 -0.12 2.88
CA ASN A 158 11.58 -1.20 3.86
C ASN A 158 10.19 -1.86 4.01
N ILE A 159 9.24 -1.48 3.15
CA ILE A 159 7.93 -2.13 2.93
C ILE A 159 8.05 -2.97 1.66
#